data_AF-X8DSQ7-F1
#
_entry.id   AF-X8DSQ7-F1
#
_cell.length_a   1.000
_cell.length_b   1.000
_cell.length_c   1.000
_cell.angle_alpha   90.00
_cell.angle_beta   90.00
_cell.angle_gamma   90.00
#
_symmetry.space_group_name_H-M   'P 1'
#
loop_
_entity.id
_entity.type
_entity.pdbx_description
1 polymer ?
#
loop_
_entity_poly.entity_id
_entity_poly.type
_entity_poly.pdbx_seq_one_letter_code
_entity_poly.pdbx_strand_id
1 'polypeptide(L)'
;MALGSSMAAGPGIMPRAQGSPRLAGRSARNYPHQIAERQGYRLVDVTYSGATTAHILTDSHNNAPPQIDALDGTEELVTVTVGGNDVGYVPFLAAASLPRILHALPVVGRALDALLDPNKREEACAGIGKSLRAVGEQVRDRAPRARVIFVDYLSLLPPEGQPAPPYTLRQSTTGHRIAAALAAATAEAAQATGCEIVHASTASADHHAWSARPWTTRPAIPWPGVRRRCTPTRTA
;
A
#
# COMPACT_ATOMS: atom_id res chain seq x y z
N MET A 1 -8.69 4.51 14.33
CA MET A 1 -8.26 5.33 13.18
C MET A 1 -7.52 4.48 12.17
N ALA A 2 -7.73 4.70 10.88
CA ALA A 2 -6.93 4.08 9.82
C ALA A 2 -6.30 5.15 8.92
N LEU A 3 -4.97 5.14 8.87
CA LEU A 3 -4.13 5.96 8.02
C LEU A 3 -3.45 5.06 6.98
N GLY A 4 -3.21 5.57 5.79
CA GLY A 4 -2.41 4.87 4.80
C GLY A 4 -2.84 5.08 3.36
N SER A 5 -2.35 4.19 2.51
CA SER A 5 -2.51 4.25 1.06
C SER A 5 -3.49 3.20 0.52
N SER A 6 -3.35 2.82 -0.75
CA SER A 6 -4.22 1.88 -1.46
C SER A 6 -4.31 0.50 -0.79
N MET A 7 -3.22 -0.01 -0.21
CA MET A 7 -3.25 -1.33 0.45
C MET A 7 -4.13 -1.33 1.71
N ALA A 8 -4.26 -0.19 2.41
CA ALA A 8 -5.21 -0.03 3.49
C ALA A 8 -6.62 0.36 2.99
N ALA A 9 -6.70 1.18 1.93
CA ALA A 9 -7.98 1.61 1.38
C ALA A 9 -8.76 0.46 0.71
N GLY A 10 -8.09 -0.51 0.11
CA GLY A 10 -8.71 -1.66 -0.55
C GLY A 10 -9.43 -1.35 -1.88
N PRO A 11 -8.84 -0.57 -2.82
CA PRO A 11 -9.50 -0.20 -4.06
C PRO A 11 -9.86 -1.43 -4.90
N GLY A 12 -11.09 -1.44 -5.42
CA GLY A 12 -11.63 -2.55 -6.21
C GLY A 12 -12.30 -3.65 -5.38
N ILE A 13 -12.22 -3.61 -4.05
CA ILE A 13 -13.02 -4.46 -3.17
C ILE A 13 -14.40 -3.82 -2.99
N MET A 14 -15.46 -4.52 -3.39
CA MET A 14 -16.84 -4.01 -3.29
C MET A 14 -17.54 -4.47 -2.00
N PRO A 15 -18.46 -3.66 -1.44
CA PRO A 15 -18.85 -2.32 -1.91
C PRO A 15 -17.85 -1.22 -1.50
N ARG A 16 -17.94 -0.06 -2.16
CA ARG A 16 -17.20 1.15 -1.75
C ARG A 16 -17.72 1.67 -0.41
N ALA A 17 -16.84 2.23 0.41
CA ALA A 17 -17.23 2.90 1.66
C ALA A 17 -18.10 4.13 1.36
N GLN A 18 -19.20 4.27 2.11
CA GLN A 18 -20.10 5.42 1.99
C GLN A 18 -19.36 6.71 2.33
N GLY A 19 -19.60 7.78 1.56
CA GLY A 19 -18.92 9.07 1.75
C GLY A 19 -17.44 9.10 1.35
N SER A 20 -16.84 7.96 0.95
CA SER A 20 -15.45 7.93 0.51
C SER A 20 -15.26 8.73 -0.80
N PRO A 21 -14.25 9.62 -0.87
CA PRO A 21 -13.83 10.21 -2.14
C PRO A 21 -13.55 9.12 -3.18
N ARG A 22 -14.00 9.34 -4.43
CA ARG A 22 -13.85 8.32 -5.49
C ARG A 22 -12.40 7.87 -5.68
N LEU A 23 -11.49 8.84 -5.68
CA LEU A 23 -10.06 8.62 -5.88
C LEU A 23 -9.36 8.03 -4.66
N ALA A 24 -9.91 8.18 -3.44
CA ALA A 24 -9.36 7.52 -2.25
C ALA A 24 -9.46 5.99 -2.38
N GLY A 25 -10.51 5.51 -3.06
CA GLY A 25 -10.71 4.09 -3.34
C GLY A 25 -11.04 3.26 -2.08
N ARG A 26 -11.59 3.88 -1.02
CA ARG A 26 -11.89 3.14 0.21
C ARG A 26 -13.01 2.14 -0.02
N SER A 27 -12.76 0.90 0.37
CA SER A 27 -13.73 -0.17 0.40
C SER A 27 -14.39 -0.26 1.77
N ALA A 28 -15.69 -0.55 1.81
CA ALA A 28 -16.39 -0.90 3.04
C ALA A 28 -15.99 -2.27 3.60
N ARG A 29 -15.10 -3.00 2.91
CA ARG A 29 -14.56 -4.31 3.29
C ARG A 29 -13.02 -4.31 3.30
N ASN A 30 -12.38 -3.14 3.35
CA ASN A 30 -10.94 -3.09 3.58
C ASN A 30 -10.61 -3.60 4.99
N TYR A 31 -9.33 -3.91 5.25
CA TYR A 31 -8.96 -4.51 6.53
C TYR A 31 -9.32 -3.62 7.74
N PRO A 32 -9.23 -2.27 7.70
CA PRO A 32 -9.69 -1.44 8.80
C PRO A 32 -11.18 -1.63 9.14
N HIS A 33 -12.07 -1.69 8.13
CA HIS A 33 -13.49 -1.94 8.36
C HIS A 33 -13.73 -3.32 8.97
N GLN A 34 -13.01 -4.35 8.50
CA GLN A 34 -13.15 -5.71 9.05
C GLN A 34 -12.65 -5.81 10.50
N ILE A 35 -11.56 -5.14 10.86
CA ILE A 35 -11.08 -5.08 12.24
C ILE A 35 -12.10 -4.35 13.10
N ALA A 36 -12.61 -3.21 12.63
CA ALA A 36 -13.57 -2.42 13.38
C ALA A 36 -14.86 -3.18 13.66
N GLU A 37 -15.41 -3.89 12.67
CA GLU A 37 -16.59 -4.74 12.82
C GLU A 37 -16.35 -5.87 13.83
N ARG A 38 -15.22 -6.59 13.72
CA ARG A 38 -14.92 -7.74 14.59
C ARG A 38 -14.62 -7.35 16.04
N GLN A 39 -14.05 -6.17 16.27
CA GLN A 39 -13.63 -5.70 17.59
C GLN A 39 -14.60 -4.67 18.19
N GLY A 40 -15.65 -4.28 17.47
CA GLY A 40 -16.62 -3.29 17.93
C GLY A 40 -16.10 -1.85 17.95
N TYR A 41 -15.07 -1.51 17.17
CA TYR A 41 -14.55 -0.15 17.11
C TYR A 41 -15.43 0.76 16.24
N ARG A 42 -15.53 2.04 16.65
CA ARG A 42 -15.97 3.12 15.75
C ARG A 42 -14.82 3.53 14.84
N LEU A 43 -14.95 3.25 13.54
CA LEU A 43 -13.88 3.51 12.58
C LEU A 43 -13.96 4.92 12.01
N VAL A 44 -12.85 5.64 12.12
CA VAL A 44 -12.50 6.75 11.22
C VAL A 44 -11.45 6.23 10.25
N ASP A 45 -11.82 6.13 8.97
CA ASP A 45 -10.95 5.67 7.88
C ASP A 45 -10.65 6.83 6.93
N VAL A 46 -9.41 7.32 6.97
CA VAL A 46 -8.91 8.40 6.10
C VAL A 46 -7.89 7.90 5.07
N THR A 47 -7.76 6.58 4.89
CA THR A 47 -6.85 5.98 3.91
C THR A 47 -7.10 6.52 2.50
N TYR A 48 -6.05 6.69 1.70
CA TYR A 48 -6.18 7.32 0.38
C TYR A 48 -5.24 6.68 -0.63
N SER A 49 -5.79 6.08 -1.69
CA SER A 49 -4.99 5.45 -2.74
C SER A 49 -3.96 6.41 -3.34
N GLY A 50 -2.69 5.98 -3.36
CA GLY A 50 -1.57 6.80 -3.82
C GLY A 50 -0.91 7.67 -2.75
N ALA A 51 -1.44 7.71 -1.52
CA ALA A 51 -0.82 8.45 -0.43
C ALA A 51 0.63 8.01 -0.15
N THR A 52 1.47 8.99 0.14
CA THR A 52 2.88 8.90 0.57
C THR A 52 2.96 9.29 2.04
N THR A 53 4.13 9.18 2.68
CA THR A 53 4.29 9.66 4.07
C THR A 53 4.03 11.16 4.18
N ALA A 54 4.40 11.95 3.17
CA ALA A 54 4.08 13.38 3.12
C ALA A 54 2.57 13.64 3.15
N HIS A 55 1.77 12.83 2.46
CA HIS A 55 0.31 12.93 2.51
C HIS A 55 -0.30 12.48 3.85
N ILE A 56 0.44 11.73 4.67
CA ILE A 56 0.05 11.49 6.05
C ILE A 56 0.29 12.74 6.88
N LEU A 57 1.47 13.36 6.74
CA LEU A 57 2.00 14.34 7.69
C LEU A 57 1.69 15.80 7.37
N THR A 58 1.86 16.22 6.11
CA THR A 58 1.97 17.63 5.72
C THR A 58 1.16 18.01 4.51
N ASP A 59 1.08 17.13 3.51
CA ASP A 59 0.60 17.49 2.18
C ASP A 59 -0.87 17.08 2.01
N SER A 60 -1.66 17.97 1.42
CA SER A 60 -3.00 17.61 0.97
C SER A 60 -2.93 16.65 -0.23
N HIS A 61 -3.88 15.73 -0.34
CA HIS A 61 -3.99 14.79 -1.46
C HIS A 61 -5.35 14.95 -2.15
N ASN A 62 -5.39 15.54 -3.35
CA ASN A 62 -6.63 15.77 -4.10
C ASN A 62 -7.73 16.48 -3.27
N ASN A 63 -7.36 17.58 -2.60
CA ASN A 63 -8.19 18.34 -1.67
C ASN A 63 -8.56 17.61 -0.36
N ALA A 64 -8.11 16.38 -0.13
CA ALA A 64 -8.14 15.78 1.20
C ALA A 64 -7.01 16.38 2.04
N PRO A 65 -7.26 16.80 3.29
CA PRO A 65 -6.19 17.27 4.18
C PRO A 65 -5.20 16.15 4.51
N PRO A 66 -4.02 16.48 5.07
CA PRO A 66 -3.11 15.50 5.65
C PRO A 66 -3.86 14.53 6.56
N GLN A 67 -3.60 13.23 6.41
CA GLN A 67 -4.41 12.22 7.13
C GLN A 67 -4.26 12.33 8.65
N ILE A 68 -3.12 12.83 9.11
CA ILE A 68 -2.82 13.00 10.52
C ILE A 68 -3.71 14.03 11.22
N ASP A 69 -4.31 14.96 10.46
CA ASP A 69 -5.24 15.97 10.98
C ASP A 69 -6.57 15.36 11.45
N ALA A 70 -6.84 14.11 11.09
CA ALA A 70 -8.00 13.38 11.58
C ALA A 70 -7.81 12.82 13.01
N LEU A 71 -6.57 12.78 13.53
CA LEU A 71 -6.30 12.32 14.89
C LEU A 71 -6.70 13.41 15.89
N ASP A 72 -7.48 13.03 16.90
CA ASP A 72 -7.93 13.93 17.97
C ASP A 72 -7.48 13.52 19.38
N GLY A 73 -6.72 12.42 19.50
CA GLY A 73 -6.19 11.91 20.76
C GLY A 73 -7.18 11.02 21.53
N THR A 74 -8.37 10.77 20.99
CA THR A 74 -9.34 9.81 21.52
C THR A 74 -9.15 8.40 21.00
N GLU A 75 -8.21 8.19 20.06
CA GLU A 75 -7.99 6.89 19.45
C GLU A 75 -7.48 5.85 20.44
N GLU A 76 -8.08 4.65 20.38
CA GLU A 76 -7.57 3.46 21.08
C GLU A 76 -6.62 2.65 20.19
N LEU A 77 -6.85 2.69 18.87
CA LEU A 77 -6.09 1.96 17.85
C LEU A 77 -5.90 2.84 16.61
N VAL A 78 -4.64 2.96 16.17
CA VAL A 78 -4.27 3.57 14.89
C VAL A 78 -3.54 2.53 14.04
N THR A 79 -4.05 2.22 12.84
CA THR A 79 -3.32 1.38 11.88
C THR A 79 -2.72 2.24 10.77
N VAL A 80 -1.48 1.96 10.37
CA VAL A 80 -0.75 2.72 9.34
C VAL A 80 -0.19 1.78 8.26
N THR A 81 -0.58 1.99 6.99
CA THR A 81 0.03 1.31 5.83
C THR A 81 0.45 2.33 4.78
N VAL A 82 1.73 2.71 4.77
CA VAL A 82 2.27 3.74 3.89
C VAL A 82 3.73 3.44 3.52
N GLY A 83 4.33 4.23 2.63
CA GLY A 83 5.71 4.09 2.19
C GLY A 83 5.87 3.44 0.82
N GLY A 84 4.91 2.60 0.41
CA GLY A 84 4.96 1.90 -0.87
C GLY A 84 4.87 2.82 -2.10
N ASN A 85 4.28 4.01 -2.00
CA ASN A 85 4.31 4.98 -3.11
C ASN A 85 5.59 5.82 -3.08
N ASP A 86 6.15 6.07 -1.90
CA ASP A 86 7.38 6.82 -1.68
C ASP A 86 8.57 6.11 -2.33
N VAL A 87 8.71 4.80 -2.07
CA VAL A 87 9.73 3.95 -2.73
C VAL A 87 9.31 3.52 -4.14
N GLY A 88 8.09 3.89 -4.54
CA GLY A 88 7.52 3.54 -5.83
C GLY A 88 7.32 2.05 -6.05
N TYR A 89 7.04 1.26 -5.01
CA TYR A 89 6.76 -0.18 -5.10
C TYR A 89 5.57 -0.49 -6.01
N VAL A 90 4.37 -0.04 -5.63
CA VAL A 90 3.14 -0.24 -6.42
C VAL A 90 3.22 0.52 -7.76
N PRO A 91 3.68 1.78 -7.82
CA PRO A 91 3.90 2.48 -9.09
C PRO A 91 4.86 1.78 -10.06
N PHE A 92 5.98 1.25 -9.57
CA PHE A 92 6.95 0.49 -10.39
C PHE A 92 6.30 -0.75 -10.97
N LEU A 93 5.62 -1.56 -10.14
CA LEU A 93 4.94 -2.77 -10.60
C LEU A 93 3.79 -2.47 -11.57
N ALA A 94 3.06 -1.37 -11.35
CA ALA A 94 2.05 -0.93 -12.30
C ALA A 94 2.67 -0.55 -13.64
N ALA A 95 3.70 0.31 -13.65
CA ALA A 95 4.40 0.72 -14.86
C ALA A 95 5.02 -0.48 -15.61
N ALA A 96 5.69 -1.38 -14.89
CA ALA A 96 6.34 -2.56 -15.43
C ALA A 96 5.36 -3.55 -16.08
N SER A 97 4.07 -3.47 -15.75
CA SER A 97 3.04 -4.35 -16.31
C SER A 97 2.39 -3.83 -17.58
N LEU A 98 2.65 -2.58 -17.95
CA LEU A 98 2.03 -1.95 -19.11
C LEU A 98 2.66 -2.41 -20.42
N PRO A 99 1.89 -2.46 -21.53
CA PRO A 99 2.42 -2.76 -22.85
C PRO A 99 3.54 -1.81 -23.26
N ARG A 100 4.60 -2.34 -23.87
CA ARG A 100 5.75 -1.54 -24.34
C ARG A 100 5.37 -0.39 -25.29
N ILE A 101 4.28 -0.53 -26.05
CA ILE A 101 3.78 0.53 -26.92
C ILE A 101 3.43 1.82 -26.15
N LEU A 102 3.00 1.71 -24.89
CA LEU A 102 2.71 2.89 -24.05
C LEU A 102 3.99 3.63 -23.63
N HIS A 103 5.13 2.94 -23.57
CA HIS A 103 6.43 3.55 -23.31
C HIS A 103 6.96 4.37 -24.50
N ALA A 104 6.46 4.12 -25.72
CA ALA A 104 6.85 4.89 -26.89
C ALA A 104 6.15 6.27 -26.97
N LEU A 105 5.15 6.53 -26.11
CA LEU A 105 4.44 7.81 -26.10
C LEU A 105 5.29 8.90 -25.43
N PRO A 106 5.40 10.12 -25.99
CA PRO A 106 6.40 11.10 -25.52
C PRO A 106 6.28 11.52 -24.05
N VAL A 107 5.05 11.79 -23.58
CA VAL A 107 4.80 12.23 -22.19
C VAL A 107 4.60 11.04 -21.27
N VAL A 108 3.73 10.11 -21.66
CA VAL A 108 3.40 8.91 -20.87
C VAL A 108 4.64 8.03 -20.71
N GLY A 109 5.39 7.80 -21.78
CA GLY A 109 6.61 7.00 -21.77
C GLY A 109 7.66 7.55 -20.84
N ARG A 110 7.94 8.87 -20.88
CA ARG A 110 8.88 9.51 -19.93
C ARG A 110 8.46 9.32 -18.48
N ALA A 111 7.17 9.43 -18.17
CA ALA A 111 6.67 9.20 -16.82
C ALA A 111 6.81 7.73 -16.40
N LEU A 112 6.51 6.79 -17.30
CA LEU A 112 6.68 5.36 -17.04
C LEU A 112 8.16 4.98 -16.86
N ASP A 113 9.04 5.51 -17.69
CA ASP A 113 10.48 5.23 -17.62
C ASP A 113 11.08 5.79 -16.32
N ALA A 114 10.61 6.96 -15.85
CA ALA A 114 11.00 7.49 -14.55
C ALA A 114 10.53 6.61 -13.38
N LEU A 115 9.41 5.90 -13.51
CA LEU A 115 8.96 4.93 -12.51
C LEU A 115 9.77 3.63 -12.55
N LEU A 116 10.35 3.27 -13.70
CA LEU A 116 11.16 2.07 -13.90
C LEU A 116 12.66 2.27 -13.64
N ASP A 117 13.08 3.49 -13.34
CA ASP A 117 14.48 3.84 -13.05
C ASP A 117 14.96 3.18 -11.75
N PRO A 118 15.87 2.19 -11.81
CA PRO A 118 16.30 1.44 -10.63
C PRO A 118 17.11 2.29 -9.64
N ASN A 119 17.89 3.27 -10.12
CA ASN A 119 18.69 4.13 -9.24
C ASN A 119 17.78 5.00 -8.38
N LYS A 120 16.73 5.57 -8.97
CA LYS A 120 15.70 6.30 -8.21
C LYS A 120 14.98 5.41 -7.21
N ARG A 121 14.77 4.13 -7.51
CA ARG A 121 14.15 3.20 -6.55
C ARG A 121 15.09 2.94 -5.36
N GLU A 122 16.37 2.76 -5.63
CA GLU A 122 17.39 2.53 -4.61
C GLU A 122 17.56 3.75 -3.68
N GLU A 123 17.66 4.95 -4.25
CA GLU A 123 17.70 6.21 -3.49
C GLU A 123 16.45 6.39 -2.61
N ALA A 124 15.26 6.11 -3.17
CA ALA A 124 14.01 6.21 -2.42
C ALA A 124 13.94 5.18 -1.28
N CYS A 125 14.42 3.95 -1.50
CA CYS A 125 14.51 2.92 -0.47
C CYS A 125 15.50 3.31 0.64
N ALA A 126 16.61 3.98 0.32
CA ALA A 126 17.56 4.45 1.33
C ALA A 126 16.95 5.56 2.22
N GLY A 127 16.06 6.40 1.68
CA GLY A 127 15.45 7.51 2.39
C GLY A 127 14.20 7.17 3.22
N ILE A 128 13.49 6.07 2.91
CA ILE A 128 12.13 5.84 3.42
C ILE A 128 12.06 5.64 4.94
N GLY A 129 13.09 5.05 5.56
CA GLY A 129 13.11 4.80 7.01
C GLY A 129 12.94 6.07 7.84
N LYS A 130 13.58 7.18 7.43
CA LYS A 130 13.43 8.48 8.10
C LYS A 130 11.98 8.98 8.04
N SER A 131 11.34 8.84 6.88
CA SER A 131 9.97 9.28 6.66
C SER A 131 8.95 8.43 7.44
N LEU A 132 9.15 7.12 7.50
CA LEU A 132 8.30 6.20 8.27
C LEU A 132 8.45 6.43 9.78
N ARG A 133 9.67 6.68 10.26
CA ARG A 133 9.91 7.08 11.66
C ARG A 133 9.18 8.38 11.99
N ALA A 134 9.26 9.40 11.13
CA ALA A 134 8.54 10.65 11.34
C ALA A 134 7.01 10.44 11.40
N VAL A 135 6.46 9.52 10.60
CA VAL A 135 5.05 9.12 10.71
C VAL A 135 4.75 8.51 12.08
N GLY A 136 5.57 7.56 12.55
CA GLY A 136 5.38 6.93 13.86
C GLY A 136 5.44 7.93 15.02
N GLU A 137 6.44 8.81 15.03
CA GLU A 137 6.62 9.87 16.03
C GLU A 137 5.39 10.79 16.09
N GLN A 138 4.97 11.33 14.93
CA GLN A 138 3.85 12.26 14.88
C GLN A 138 2.50 11.62 15.24
N VAL A 139 2.29 10.35 14.88
CA VAL A 139 1.07 9.62 15.26
C VAL A 139 1.07 9.36 16.77
N ARG A 140 2.20 8.97 17.37
CA ARG A 140 2.33 8.78 18.82
C ARG A 140 2.10 10.09 19.59
N ASP A 141 2.61 11.21 19.09
CA ASP A 141 2.44 12.52 19.72
C ASP A 141 0.97 12.96 19.75
N ARG A 142 0.23 12.77 18.64
CA ARG A 142 -1.19 13.14 18.57
C ARG A 142 -2.13 12.14 19.23
N ALA A 143 -1.77 10.85 19.24
CA ALA A 143 -2.58 9.77 19.82
C ALA A 143 -1.79 9.00 20.91
N PRO A 144 -1.41 9.65 22.03
CA PRO A 144 -0.47 9.09 23.01
C PRO A 144 -0.99 7.83 23.71
N ARG A 145 -2.32 7.68 23.80
CA ARG A 145 -3.00 6.55 24.43
C ARG A 145 -3.32 5.41 23.45
N ALA A 146 -3.17 5.63 22.14
CA ALA A 146 -3.50 4.63 21.15
C ALA A 146 -2.41 3.56 21.05
N ARG A 147 -2.83 2.33 20.79
CA ARG A 147 -1.97 1.33 20.16
C ARG A 147 -1.76 1.74 18.71
N VAL A 148 -0.50 1.92 18.30
CA VAL A 148 -0.15 2.30 16.93
C VAL A 148 0.47 1.09 16.26
N ILE A 149 -0.13 0.62 15.17
CA ILE A 149 0.26 -0.59 14.46
C ILE A 149 0.61 -0.23 13.02
N PHE A 150 1.87 -0.38 12.65
CA PHE A 150 2.26 -0.41 11.25
C PHE A 150 1.88 -1.76 10.65
N VAL A 151 1.27 -1.74 9.47
CA VAL A 151 1.00 -2.94 8.69
C VAL A 151 1.84 -2.82 7.42
N ASP A 152 2.78 -3.75 7.23
CA ASP A 152 3.57 -3.78 6.00
C ASP A 152 2.72 -4.31 4.82
N TYR A 153 3.36 -4.58 3.68
CA TYR A 153 2.66 -4.86 2.43
C TYR A 153 2.47 -6.36 2.22
N LEU A 154 1.31 -6.76 1.71
CA LEU A 154 1.13 -8.11 1.18
C LEU A 154 2.15 -8.41 0.08
N SER A 155 2.55 -9.68 -0.02
CA SER A 155 3.39 -10.20 -1.07
C SER A 155 2.69 -10.08 -2.42
N LEU A 156 3.22 -9.20 -3.28
CA LEU A 156 2.67 -8.94 -4.61
C LEU A 156 3.25 -9.90 -5.66
N LEU A 157 4.53 -10.25 -5.51
CA LEU A 157 5.29 -11.10 -6.42
C LEU A 157 5.41 -12.54 -5.86
N PRO A 158 5.56 -13.57 -6.71
CA PRO A 158 5.91 -14.92 -6.28
C PRO A 158 7.31 -14.95 -5.66
N PRO A 159 7.71 -16.03 -4.95
CA PRO A 159 9.08 -16.17 -4.46
C PRO A 159 10.13 -15.90 -5.56
N GLU A 160 11.29 -15.37 -5.16
CA GLU A 160 12.33 -14.95 -6.09
C GLU A 160 12.76 -16.07 -7.04
N GLY A 161 13.00 -15.73 -8.30
CA GLY A 161 13.33 -16.68 -9.37
C GLY A 161 12.12 -17.35 -10.03
N GLN A 162 10.92 -17.26 -9.43
CA GLN A 162 9.71 -17.80 -10.06
C GLN A 162 9.16 -16.85 -11.16
N PRO A 163 8.56 -17.39 -12.24
CA PRO A 163 7.95 -16.58 -13.28
C PRO A 163 6.77 -15.72 -12.76
N ALA A 164 6.79 -14.43 -13.08
CA ALA A 164 5.76 -13.46 -12.70
C ALA A 164 5.23 -12.65 -13.91
N PRO A 165 4.73 -13.29 -14.99
CA PRO A 165 4.29 -12.57 -16.20
C PRO A 165 3.17 -11.57 -15.88
N PRO A 166 3.24 -10.31 -16.35
CA PRO A 166 4.04 -9.86 -17.50
C PRO A 166 5.47 -9.37 -17.19
N TYR A 167 5.93 -9.47 -15.94
CA TYR A 167 7.24 -8.97 -15.55
C TYR A 167 8.38 -9.81 -16.09
N THR A 168 9.44 -9.14 -16.52
CA THR A 168 10.75 -9.77 -16.73
C THR A 168 11.39 -10.16 -15.39
N LEU A 169 12.31 -11.12 -15.40
CA LEU A 169 13.06 -11.51 -14.19
C LEU A 169 13.76 -10.31 -13.53
N ARG A 170 14.33 -9.40 -14.33
CA ARG A 170 14.96 -8.17 -13.82
C ARG A 170 13.95 -7.30 -13.07
N GLN A 171 12.75 -7.10 -13.62
CA GLN A 171 11.71 -6.30 -12.97
C GLN A 171 11.18 -6.95 -11.70
N SER A 172 10.95 -8.27 -11.69
CA SER A 172 10.54 -8.96 -10.47
C SER A 172 11.63 -8.90 -9.39
N THR A 173 12.91 -9.08 -9.75
CA THR A 173 14.04 -8.91 -8.81
C THR A 173 14.11 -7.48 -8.25
N THR A 174 13.93 -6.45 -9.07
CA THR A 174 13.84 -5.06 -8.56
C THR A 174 12.65 -4.90 -7.60
N GLY A 175 11.47 -5.45 -7.95
CA GLY A 175 10.30 -5.43 -7.08
C GLY A 175 10.53 -6.13 -5.73
N HIS A 176 11.25 -7.25 -5.70
CA HIS A 176 11.64 -7.94 -4.47
C HIS A 176 12.55 -7.08 -3.59
N ARG A 177 13.56 -6.41 -4.17
CA ARG A 177 14.44 -5.52 -3.41
C ARG A 177 13.68 -4.37 -2.78
N ILE A 178 12.78 -3.74 -3.54
CA ILE A 178 11.93 -2.67 -3.02
C ILE A 178 11.04 -3.18 -1.88
N ALA A 179 10.40 -4.35 -2.07
CA ALA A 179 9.54 -4.95 -1.04
C ALA A 179 10.32 -5.26 0.25
N ALA A 180 11.52 -5.85 0.12
CA ALA A 180 12.38 -6.17 1.25
C ALA A 180 12.85 -4.92 1.99
N ALA A 181 13.32 -3.89 1.26
CA ALA A 181 13.75 -2.63 1.86
C ALA A 181 12.60 -1.92 2.58
N LEU A 182 11.40 -1.91 1.98
CA LEU A 182 10.22 -1.30 2.58
C LEU A 182 9.77 -2.06 3.84
N ALA A 183 9.76 -3.39 3.83
CA ALA A 183 9.41 -4.21 4.98
C ALA A 183 10.39 -3.98 6.14
N ALA A 184 11.70 -3.99 5.86
CA ALA A 184 12.74 -3.71 6.85
C ALA A 184 12.60 -2.29 7.45
N ALA A 185 12.49 -1.26 6.60
CA ALA A 185 12.34 0.11 7.05
C ALA A 185 11.05 0.34 7.87
N THR A 186 9.96 -0.36 7.53
CA THR A 186 8.70 -0.30 8.31
C THR A 186 8.87 -0.94 9.68
N ALA A 187 9.56 -2.09 9.77
CA ALA A 187 9.85 -2.75 11.04
C ALA A 187 10.76 -1.90 11.93
N GLU A 188 11.83 -1.35 11.37
CA GLU A 188 12.75 -0.47 12.09
C GLU A 188 12.05 0.79 12.59
N ALA A 189 11.22 1.43 11.75
CA ALA A 189 10.45 2.61 12.13
C ALA A 189 9.44 2.31 13.24
N ALA A 190 8.73 1.18 13.15
CA ALA A 190 7.79 0.77 14.19
C ALA A 190 8.51 0.56 15.52
N GLN A 191 9.60 -0.23 15.54
CA GLN A 191 10.41 -0.46 16.73
C GLN A 191 10.96 0.84 17.32
N ALA A 192 11.52 1.70 16.48
CA ALA A 192 12.13 2.96 16.87
C ALA A 192 11.16 3.96 17.54
N THR A 193 9.87 3.85 17.22
CA THR A 193 8.83 4.77 17.68
C THR A 193 7.93 4.15 18.75
N GLY A 194 8.25 2.93 19.21
CA GLY A 194 7.44 2.18 20.16
C GLY A 194 6.09 1.76 19.59
N CYS A 195 5.96 1.67 18.27
CA CYS A 195 4.78 1.15 17.58
C CYS A 195 4.89 -0.37 17.40
N GLU A 196 3.75 -1.03 17.28
CA GLU A 196 3.67 -2.44 16.91
C GLU A 196 3.75 -2.60 15.38
N ILE A 197 4.08 -3.81 14.92
CA ILE A 197 4.08 -4.15 13.50
C ILE A 197 3.34 -5.46 13.22
N VAL A 198 2.57 -5.46 12.14
CA VAL A 198 2.02 -6.65 11.50
C VAL A 198 2.76 -6.90 10.20
N HIS A 199 3.44 -8.06 10.13
CA HIS A 199 4.14 -8.55 8.94
C HIS A 199 3.18 -9.26 7.98
N ALA A 200 2.31 -8.47 7.33
CA ALA A 200 1.44 -8.94 6.25
C ALA A 200 2.23 -9.55 5.09
N SER A 201 3.45 -9.08 4.84
CA SER A 201 4.39 -9.63 3.85
C SER A 201 4.64 -11.11 4.10
N THR A 202 5.00 -11.46 5.34
CA THR A 202 5.28 -12.84 5.78
C THR A 202 4.01 -13.68 5.77
N ALA A 203 2.92 -13.16 6.32
CA ALA A 203 1.63 -13.88 6.38
C ALA A 203 1.06 -14.21 4.98
N SER A 204 1.45 -13.45 3.96
CA SER A 204 0.95 -13.61 2.58
C SER A 204 1.98 -14.20 1.61
N ALA A 205 3.11 -14.72 2.11
CA ALA A 205 4.19 -15.26 1.27
C ALA A 205 3.69 -16.32 0.26
N ASP A 206 2.77 -17.19 0.68
CA ASP A 206 2.15 -18.23 -0.17
C ASP A 206 0.84 -17.78 -0.85
N HIS A 207 0.46 -16.52 -0.69
CA HIS A 207 -0.79 -15.92 -1.18
C HIS A 207 -0.56 -14.77 -2.18
N HIS A 208 0.61 -14.74 -2.81
CA HIS A 208 0.95 -13.80 -3.88
C HIS A 208 0.04 -13.93 -5.11
N ALA A 209 0.09 -12.98 -6.03
CA ALA A 209 -0.85 -12.88 -7.16
C ALA A 209 -0.80 -14.07 -8.15
N TRP A 210 0.28 -14.86 -8.14
CA TRP A 210 0.42 -16.08 -8.96
C TRP A 210 0.16 -17.37 -8.19
N SER A 211 -0.09 -17.30 -6.88
CA SER A 211 -0.36 -18.47 -6.04
C SER A 211 -1.69 -19.15 -6.40
N ALA A 212 -1.89 -20.37 -5.90
CA ALA A 212 -3.15 -21.10 -6.05
C ALA A 212 -4.32 -20.43 -5.29
N ARG A 213 -4.03 -19.68 -4.22
CA ARG A 213 -5.03 -18.99 -3.39
C ARG A 213 -4.62 -17.53 -3.19
N PRO A 214 -4.69 -16.69 -4.23
CA PRO A 214 -4.13 -15.34 -4.19
C PRO A 214 -4.95 -14.41 -3.28
N TRP A 215 -4.28 -13.62 -2.45
CA TRP A 215 -4.86 -12.48 -1.72
C TRP A 215 -4.64 -11.16 -2.45
N THR A 216 -3.76 -11.16 -3.46
CA THR A 216 -3.43 -9.99 -4.29
C THR A 216 -3.79 -10.29 -5.74
N THR A 217 -4.06 -9.25 -6.53
CA THR A 217 -4.46 -9.43 -7.93
C THR A 217 -3.27 -9.35 -8.86
N ARG A 218 -3.25 -10.19 -9.91
CA ARG A 218 -2.30 -10.03 -11.01
C ARG A 218 -2.51 -8.66 -11.67
N PRO A 219 -1.45 -8.09 -12.27
CA PRO A 219 -1.59 -6.91 -13.09
C PRO A 219 -2.61 -7.20 -14.19
N ALA A 220 -3.62 -6.35 -14.31
CA ALA A 220 -4.62 -6.45 -15.34
C ALA A 220 -4.67 -5.12 -16.08
N ILE A 221 -4.42 -5.16 -17.39
CA ILE A 221 -4.74 -4.03 -18.25
C ILE A 221 -6.27 -3.96 -18.29
N PRO A 222 -6.89 -2.80 -17.96
CA PRO A 222 -8.33 -2.64 -18.11
C PRO A 222 -8.66 -2.61 -19.61
N TRP A 223 -8.88 -3.78 -20.20
CA TRP A 223 -9.47 -3.89 -21.53
C TRP A 223 -11.00 -3.76 -21.40
N PRO A 224 -11.66 -2.91 -22.21
CA PRO A 224 -13.11 -2.88 -22.27
C PRO A 224 -13.66 -4.28 -22.54
N GLY A 225 -14.50 -4.80 -21.63
CA GLY A 225 -15.15 -6.10 -21.79
C GLY A 225 -14.58 -7.26 -20.94
N VAL A 226 -13.41 -7.11 -20.30
CA VAL A 226 -12.89 -8.15 -19.39
C VAL A 226 -13.45 -7.94 -18.00
N ARG A 227 -14.49 -8.71 -17.64
CA ARG A 227 -14.98 -8.77 -16.25
C ARG A 227 -13.85 -9.29 -15.36
N ARG A 228 -13.46 -8.50 -14.35
CA ARG A 228 -12.62 -9.00 -13.25
C ARG A 228 -13.33 -10.21 -12.65
N ARG A 229 -12.75 -11.40 -12.77
CA ARG A 229 -13.24 -12.56 -12.03
C ARG A 229 -12.91 -12.30 -10.56
N CYS A 230 -13.85 -11.71 -9.83
CA CYS A 230 -13.91 -11.91 -8.40
C CYS A 230 -14.27 -13.37 -8.22
N THR A 231 -13.27 -14.22 -7.97
CA THR A 231 -13.53 -15.55 -7.43
C THR A 231 -14.20 -15.33 -6.07
N PRO A 232 -15.46 -15.75 -5.88
CA PRO A 232 -16.01 -15.76 -4.54
C PRO A 232 -15.23 -16.83 -3.77
N THR A 233 -14.49 -16.43 -2.75
CA THR A 233 -14.06 -17.35 -1.71
C THR A 233 -15.34 -17.88 -1.05
N ARG A 234 -15.79 -19.05 -1.50
CA ARG A 234 -16.70 -19.90 -0.73
C ARG A 234 -15.94 -20.27 0.55
N THR A 235 -16.37 -19.71 1.66
CA THR A 235 -16.02 -20.17 3.00
C THR A 235 -16.47 -21.63 3.15
N ALA A 236 -15.53 -22.48 3.55
CA ALA A 236 -15.79 -23.69 4.31
C ALA A 236 -15.14 -23.47 5.68
#